data_AF-A0A7K7TEZ1-F1
#
_entry.id   AF-A0A7K7TEZ1-F1
#
_cell.length_a   1.000
_cell.length_b   1.000
_cell.length_c   1.000
_cell.angle_alpha   90.00
_cell.angle_beta   90.00
_cell.angle_gamma   90.00
#
_symmetry.space_group_name_H-M   'P 1'
#
loop_
_entity.id
_entity.type
_entity.pdbx_description
1 polymer ?
#
loop_
_entity_poly.entity_id
_entity_poly.type
_entity_poly.pdbx_seq_one_letter_code
_entity_poly.pdbx_strand_id
1 'polypeptide(L)'
;LVLNSLVKPGSKPPTTPVKLKKVSTFQEFESNTSDAWDLGDDDDELLAIAAENLNTEVVMETAHKVIQNHSKLQEQHKFQEEHLQEEKLEEFAQLTSVACGDNRLVKSISEGHTSSSSDNASESSSMQRSQSLPQTSTPPLVSGMADYTTSVTPALTEREASRLDKFKQLLAGPYTDLGELRKLSWSGIPKRVRPIAWKLLSGYLPANVDRRESTLQRKRKEYFAFVEQYYDSRNDENHQDTYRQIHIDIPRMSPEVLRLQPKVTEIFERILFIWAIRHPASGYVQGINDLVTPFFVVFVCEYIEEEEVENFDVSSLPEEVLQNIEADSYWCMSKLLDGIQDNYTFAQPGIQKKVKMLEELVSRIDEQVHRHLDQHEVKYLQFAFRWMNNLLMREVPLRCTIRLWDTYQ
;
A
#
# COMPACT_ATOMS: atom_id res chain seq x y z
N LEU A 1 68.53 55.80 21.23
CA LEU A 1 67.66 56.49 22.21
C LEU A 1 66.61 55.45 22.64
N VAL A 2 66.81 54.64 23.71
CA VAL A 2 66.53 54.95 25.15
C VAL A 2 65.01 55.21 25.30
N LEU A 3 64.12 54.49 25.99
CA LEU A 3 64.03 53.65 27.23
C LEU A 3 62.86 52.62 27.08
N ASN A 4 62.89 51.40 27.64
CA ASN A 4 62.35 50.95 28.95
C ASN A 4 60.91 51.46 29.28
N SER A 5 59.91 50.70 29.77
CA SER A 5 59.89 49.52 30.66
C SER A 5 58.45 48.99 30.95
N LEU A 6 58.38 47.73 31.46
CA LEU A 6 57.48 47.18 32.52
C LEU A 6 56.08 46.52 32.20
N VAL A 7 56.11 45.18 32.09
CA VAL A 7 55.41 44.09 32.87
C VAL A 7 53.89 44.14 33.21
N LYS A 8 53.11 43.26 32.52
CA LYS A 8 52.08 42.21 32.90
C LYS A 8 51.01 42.43 34.03
N PRO A 9 49.94 41.57 34.13
CA PRO A 9 49.25 40.67 33.17
C PRO A 9 47.69 40.74 33.24
N GLY A 10 46.96 40.14 32.28
CA GLY A 10 45.52 39.85 32.48
C GLY A 10 44.72 39.37 31.26
N SER A 11 44.06 38.22 31.43
CA SER A 11 42.93 37.61 30.68
C SER A 11 43.07 37.31 29.17
N LYS A 12 43.12 36.00 28.87
CA LYS A 12 42.95 35.38 27.55
C LYS A 12 41.47 35.47 27.09
N PRO A 13 41.18 35.71 25.79
CA PRO A 13 39.89 35.40 25.18
C PRO A 13 39.90 33.98 24.54
N PRO A 14 38.75 33.33 24.35
CA PRO A 14 38.68 32.01 23.75
C PRO A 14 38.73 32.13 22.22
N THR A 15 39.80 31.62 21.60
CA THR A 15 39.89 31.44 20.15
C THR A 15 39.64 29.98 19.79
N THR A 16 38.53 29.72 19.11
CA THR A 16 38.24 28.47 18.40
C THR A 16 39.25 28.24 17.28
N PRO A 17 39.78 27.01 17.09
CA PRO A 17 40.73 26.73 16.03
C PRO A 17 39.99 26.46 14.71
N VAL A 18 40.09 27.41 13.78
CA VAL A 18 39.76 27.18 12.36
C VAL A 18 40.86 26.31 11.75
N LYS A 19 40.58 25.02 11.50
CA LYS A 19 41.49 24.15 10.73
C LYS A 19 41.37 24.47 9.23
N LEU A 20 42.50 24.86 8.66
CA LEU A 20 42.72 25.03 7.22
C LEU A 20 42.46 23.71 6.46
N LYS A 21 41.62 23.75 5.43
CA LYS A 21 41.45 22.66 4.45
C LYS A 21 42.74 22.49 3.64
N LYS A 22 43.50 21.42 3.90
CA LYS A 22 44.45 20.86 2.93
C LYS A 22 43.68 19.92 2.01
N VAL A 23 43.89 20.06 0.71
CA VAL A 23 43.39 19.12 -0.31
C VAL A 23 44.22 17.85 -0.17
N SER A 24 43.59 16.77 0.28
CA SER A 24 44.20 15.44 0.38
C SER A 24 44.09 14.73 -0.97
N THR A 25 45.15 14.01 -1.33
CA THR A 25 45.30 13.37 -2.64
C THR A 25 44.65 11.98 -2.60
N PHE A 26 44.12 11.51 -3.74
CA PHE A 26 43.34 10.26 -3.85
C PHE A 26 44.00 9.02 -3.21
N GLN A 27 45.34 8.94 -3.18
CA GLN A 27 46.09 7.86 -2.53
C GLN A 27 46.04 7.86 -0.99
N GLU A 28 45.85 9.01 -0.34
CA GLU A 28 45.68 9.08 1.12
C GLU A 28 44.29 8.59 1.55
N PHE A 29 43.29 8.72 0.68
CA PHE A 29 41.94 8.21 0.94
C PHE A 29 41.91 6.68 0.91
N GLU A 30 42.59 6.07 -0.08
CA GLU A 30 42.62 4.62 -0.26
C GLU A 30 43.30 3.90 0.93
N SER A 31 44.37 4.49 1.49
CA SER A 31 45.04 3.99 2.70
C SER A 31 44.16 4.09 3.95
N ASN A 32 43.23 5.05 4.02
CA ASN A 32 42.39 5.28 5.21
C ASN A 32 41.07 4.49 5.17
N THR A 33 40.74 3.90 4.02
CA THR A 33 39.57 3.01 3.86
C THR A 33 39.93 1.52 3.81
N SER A 34 41.21 1.18 3.79
CA SER A 34 41.66 -0.22 3.76
C SER A 34 41.58 -0.94 5.12
N ASP A 35 41.25 -0.22 6.19
CA ASP A 35 41.21 -0.72 7.58
C ASP A 35 39.78 -0.93 8.11
N ALA A 36 38.75 -0.62 7.31
CA ALA A 36 37.35 -0.69 7.74
C ALA A 36 36.77 -2.11 7.77
N TRP A 37 37.59 -3.14 7.52
CA TRP A 37 37.20 -4.55 7.48
C TRP A 37 38.16 -5.47 8.25
N ASP A 38 39.12 -4.92 9.01
CA ASP A 38 39.95 -5.74 9.89
C ASP A 38 39.15 -6.04 11.16
N LEU A 39 38.71 -7.30 11.29
CA LEU A 39 37.95 -7.81 12.43
C LEU A 39 38.92 -8.01 13.61
N GLY A 40 39.31 -6.93 14.27
CA GLY A 40 39.92 -6.94 15.59
C GLY A 40 38.85 -6.98 16.70
N ASP A 41 39.24 -7.47 17.89
CA ASP A 41 38.48 -7.76 19.13
C ASP A 41 37.57 -6.62 19.71
N ASP A 42 37.18 -5.62 18.93
CA ASP A 42 36.48 -4.41 19.42
C ASP A 42 34.94 -4.55 19.51
N ASP A 43 34.37 -5.69 19.07
CA ASP A 43 32.93 -5.97 19.20
C ASP A 43 32.50 -6.07 20.69
N ASP A 44 33.41 -6.54 21.56
CA ASP A 44 33.16 -6.66 23.00
C ASP A 44 33.18 -5.28 23.71
N GLU A 45 33.93 -4.30 23.20
CA GLU A 45 34.01 -2.95 23.78
C GLU A 45 32.76 -2.11 23.46
N LEU A 46 32.21 -2.24 22.24
CA LEU A 46 30.96 -1.58 21.84
C LEU A 46 29.73 -2.13 22.59
N LEU A 47 29.68 -3.44 22.85
CA LEU A 47 28.64 -4.07 23.67
C LEU A 47 28.76 -3.68 25.15
N ALA A 48 29.98 -3.55 25.68
CA ALA A 48 30.22 -3.08 27.05
C ALA A 48 29.78 -1.62 27.25
N ILE A 49 30.04 -0.73 26.28
CA ILE A 49 29.63 0.69 26.34
C ILE A 49 28.10 0.86 26.29
N ALA A 50 27.40 -0.02 25.58
CA ALA A 50 25.93 -0.04 25.56
C ALA A 50 25.34 -0.52 26.90
N ALA A 51 26.06 -1.42 27.61
CA ALA A 51 25.66 -1.93 28.92
C ALA A 51 25.90 -0.95 30.08
N GLU A 52 26.87 -0.02 29.97
CA GLU A 52 27.19 0.93 31.05
C GLU A 52 26.14 2.05 31.26
N ASN A 53 25.23 2.28 30.30
CA ASN A 53 24.29 3.42 30.34
C ASN A 53 22.83 3.07 30.60
N LEU A 54 22.49 1.81 30.90
CA LEU A 54 21.14 1.44 31.33
C LEU A 54 21.19 0.66 32.64
N ASN A 55 20.56 1.19 33.68
CA ASN A 55 20.39 0.48 34.94
C ASN A 55 19.47 -0.73 34.71
N THR A 56 20.06 -1.92 34.70
CA THR A 56 19.41 -3.21 34.41
C THR A 56 18.20 -3.47 35.30
N GLU A 57 18.19 -2.98 36.55
CA GLU A 57 17.02 -3.10 37.44
C GLU A 57 15.83 -2.30 36.92
N VAL A 58 16.06 -1.08 36.43
CA VAL A 58 14.98 -0.20 35.92
C VAL A 58 14.39 -0.77 34.63
N VAL A 59 15.23 -1.37 33.77
CA VAL A 59 14.79 -2.01 32.53
C VAL A 59 13.95 -3.25 32.85
N MET A 60 14.40 -4.10 33.77
CA MET A 60 13.64 -5.30 34.18
C MET A 60 12.35 -4.95 34.91
N GLU A 61 12.34 -3.92 35.76
CA GLU A 61 11.12 -3.47 36.45
C GLU A 61 10.11 -2.90 35.44
N THR A 62 10.59 -2.15 34.44
CA THR A 62 9.74 -1.62 33.37
C THR A 62 9.16 -2.75 32.51
N ALA A 63 9.97 -3.74 32.14
CA ALA A 63 9.53 -4.91 31.40
C ALA A 63 8.48 -5.71 32.18
N HIS A 64 8.70 -5.94 33.48
CA HIS A 64 7.73 -6.63 34.34
C HIS A 64 6.41 -5.85 34.50
N LYS A 65 6.46 -4.52 34.61
CA LYS A 65 5.24 -3.68 34.66
C LYS A 65 4.44 -3.76 33.35
N VAL A 66 5.11 -3.78 32.21
CA VAL A 66 4.46 -3.92 30.90
C VAL A 66 3.78 -5.29 30.78
N ILE A 67 4.47 -6.37 31.17
CA ILE A 67 3.93 -7.73 31.14
C ILE A 67 2.71 -7.86 32.06
N GLN A 68 2.78 -7.33 33.29
CA GLN A 68 1.65 -7.36 34.21
C GLN A 68 0.45 -6.55 33.72
N ASN A 69 0.67 -5.38 33.11
CA ASN A 69 -0.41 -4.58 32.55
C ASN A 69 -1.07 -5.28 31.36
N HIS A 70 -0.28 -5.93 30.50
CA HIS A 70 -0.82 -6.68 29.37
C HIS A 70 -1.64 -7.89 29.82
N SER A 71 -1.14 -8.63 30.84
CA SER A 71 -1.87 -9.77 31.43
C SER A 71 -3.21 -9.34 32.04
N LYS A 72 -3.25 -8.22 32.78
CA LYS A 72 -4.49 -7.70 33.37
C LYS A 72 -5.50 -7.23 32.33
N LEU A 73 -5.05 -6.62 31.25
CA LEU A 73 -5.92 -6.21 30.14
C LEU A 73 -6.50 -7.42 29.39
N GLN A 74 -5.71 -8.49 29.24
CA GLN A 74 -6.17 -9.74 28.64
C GLN A 74 -7.23 -10.45 29.50
N GLU A 75 -7.04 -10.48 30.82
CA GLU A 75 -8.04 -11.02 31.75
C GLU A 75 -9.33 -10.20 31.73
N GLN A 76 -9.25 -8.86 31.68
CA GLN A 76 -10.42 -7.99 31.56
C GLN A 76 -11.19 -8.20 30.24
N HIS A 77 -10.48 -8.40 29.13
CA HIS A 77 -11.10 -8.68 27.83
C HIS A 77 -11.81 -10.04 27.84
N LYS A 78 -11.22 -11.03 28.50
CA LYS A 78 -11.80 -12.37 28.64
C LYS A 78 -13.05 -12.37 29.53
N PHE A 79 -13.05 -11.59 30.61
CA PHE A 79 -14.24 -11.39 31.46
C PHE A 79 -15.37 -10.65 30.71
N GLN A 80 -15.05 -9.69 29.84
CA GLN A 80 -16.05 -9.04 28.99
C GLN A 80 -16.64 -9.98 27.94
N GLU A 81 -15.83 -10.84 27.33
CA GLU A 81 -16.30 -11.84 26.36
C GLU A 81 -17.17 -12.92 27.00
N GLU A 82 -16.84 -13.40 28.20
CA GLU A 82 -17.65 -14.36 28.96
C GLU A 82 -19.00 -13.75 29.38
N HIS A 83 -19.03 -12.48 29.79
CA HIS A 83 -20.28 -11.78 30.17
C HIS A 83 -21.19 -11.50 28.96
N LEU A 84 -20.61 -11.24 27.77
CA LEU A 84 -21.34 -11.10 26.51
C LEU A 84 -21.90 -12.43 25.98
N GLN A 85 -21.32 -13.56 26.39
CA GLN A 85 -21.81 -14.90 26.06
C GLN A 85 -22.93 -15.36 27.00
N GLU A 86 -22.88 -15.02 28.29
CA GLU A 86 -23.96 -15.29 29.24
C GLU A 86 -25.23 -14.48 28.92
N GLU A 87 -25.12 -13.19 28.58
CA GLU A 87 -26.28 -12.37 28.17
C GLU A 87 -26.97 -12.92 26.90
N LYS A 88 -26.19 -13.43 25.93
CA LYS A 88 -26.74 -14.06 24.70
C LYS A 88 -27.44 -15.40 24.97
N LEU A 89 -27.03 -16.14 26.01
CA LEU A 89 -27.64 -17.41 26.39
C LEU A 89 -28.97 -17.20 27.14
N GLU A 90 -29.09 -16.14 27.96
CA GLU A 90 -30.34 -15.78 28.64
C GLU A 90 -31.41 -15.26 27.66
N GLU A 91 -31.01 -14.50 26.63
CA GLU A 91 -31.91 -13.98 25.60
C GLU A 91 -32.48 -15.11 24.70
N PHE A 92 -31.71 -16.18 24.47
CA PHE A 92 -32.13 -17.34 23.67
C PHE A 92 -33.08 -18.28 24.44
N ALA A 93 -32.98 -18.33 25.76
CA ALA A 93 -33.84 -19.15 26.62
C ALA A 93 -35.26 -18.56 26.78
N GLN A 94 -35.42 -17.24 26.67
CA GLN A 94 -36.74 -16.58 26.71
C GLN A 94 -37.54 -16.74 25.40
N LEU A 95 -36.87 -16.94 24.26
CA LEU A 95 -37.52 -17.12 22.96
C LEU A 95 -38.06 -18.53 22.70
N THR A 96 -37.69 -19.52 23.52
CA THR A 96 -38.06 -20.93 23.31
C THR A 96 -39.26 -21.42 24.13
N SER A 97 -39.89 -20.58 24.96
CA SER A 97 -40.97 -21.01 25.88
C SER A 97 -42.41 -20.75 25.39
N VAL A 98 -42.65 -20.28 24.15
CA VAL A 98 -44.02 -20.00 23.67
C VAL A 98 -44.26 -20.62 22.29
N ALA A 99 -44.39 -21.95 22.24
CA ALA A 99 -45.03 -22.64 21.10
C ALA A 99 -45.47 -24.07 21.46
N CYS A 100 -46.63 -24.21 22.12
CA CYS A 100 -47.42 -25.43 22.04
C CYS A 100 -48.88 -25.13 22.42
N GLY A 101 -49.84 -25.35 21.52
CA GLY A 101 -51.27 -25.34 21.89
C GLY A 101 -52.29 -24.87 20.83
N ASP A 102 -52.50 -25.72 19.83
CA ASP A 102 -53.81 -26.13 19.29
C ASP A 102 -54.81 -25.22 18.53
N ASN A 103 -55.53 -25.90 17.63
CA ASN A 103 -56.37 -25.43 16.52
C ASN A 103 -57.76 -24.90 16.93
N ARG A 104 -58.26 -23.78 16.33
CA ARG A 104 -59.68 -23.63 15.88
C ARG A 104 -59.99 -22.33 15.08
N LEU A 105 -60.55 -22.49 13.87
CA LEU A 105 -61.65 -21.76 13.20
C LEU A 105 -62.02 -20.29 13.59
N VAL A 106 -62.09 -19.41 12.56
CA VAL A 106 -63.18 -18.43 12.21
C VAL A 106 -62.78 -16.94 12.01
N LYS A 107 -63.33 -16.42 10.89
CA LYS A 107 -63.61 -15.06 10.36
C LYS A 107 -63.61 -13.82 11.28
N SER A 108 -63.00 -12.76 10.72
CA SER A 108 -63.51 -11.39 10.40
C SER A 108 -64.05 -10.40 11.46
N ILE A 109 -63.86 -9.10 11.11
CA ILE A 109 -64.56 -7.84 11.53
C ILE A 109 -63.91 -7.13 12.74
N SER A 110 -63.26 -5.95 12.63
CA SER A 110 -63.70 -4.54 12.39
C SER A 110 -64.20 -3.79 13.63
N GLU A 111 -63.72 -2.55 13.78
CA GLU A 111 -64.19 -1.42 14.64
C GLU A 111 -64.01 -1.60 16.17
N GLY A 112 -63.73 -0.60 17.00
CA GLY A 112 -63.64 0.85 16.88
C GLY A 112 -63.72 1.44 18.31
N HIS A 113 -63.27 2.70 18.48
CA HIS A 113 -63.58 3.63 19.60
C HIS A 113 -63.07 3.29 21.01
N THR A 114 -62.79 4.18 21.97
CA THR A 114 -62.48 5.62 22.17
C THR A 114 -62.27 5.76 23.69
N SER A 115 -61.65 6.87 24.12
CA SER A 115 -61.82 7.53 25.45
C SER A 115 -61.11 6.86 26.66
N SER A 116 -60.55 7.55 27.66
CA SER A 116 -60.56 8.95 28.08
C SER A 116 -59.52 9.15 29.22
N SER A 117 -58.79 10.28 29.20
CA SER A 117 -58.80 11.39 30.19
C SER A 117 -58.02 11.24 31.51
N SER A 118 -57.12 12.20 31.75
CA SER A 118 -57.06 13.14 32.91
C SER A 118 -55.62 13.68 33.01
N ASP A 119 -55.32 14.92 32.61
CA ASP A 119 -55.56 16.25 33.22
C ASP A 119 -54.60 16.65 34.35
N ASN A 120 -53.87 17.75 34.08
CA ASN A 120 -53.46 18.91 34.93
C ASN A 120 -52.06 19.42 34.50
N ALA A 121 -51.93 20.55 33.78
CA ALA A 121 -51.97 21.97 34.21
C ALA A 121 -50.81 22.32 35.17
N SER A 122 -49.95 23.35 35.00
CA SER A 122 -50.17 24.71 34.48
C SER A 122 -48.85 25.54 34.28
N GLU A 123 -48.87 26.45 33.29
CA GLU A 123 -48.38 27.87 33.25
C GLU A 123 -46.89 28.28 33.52
N SER A 124 -46.23 29.25 32.85
CA SER A 124 -46.60 30.32 31.90
C SER A 124 -45.38 31.02 31.23
N SER A 125 -45.58 31.51 29.98
CA SER A 125 -45.10 32.76 29.30
C SER A 125 -43.61 33.21 29.32
N SER A 126 -42.99 33.87 28.34
CA SER A 126 -43.28 34.32 26.95
C SER A 126 -42.04 35.10 26.47
N MET A 127 -41.66 35.07 25.18
CA MET A 127 -41.20 36.22 24.37
C MET A 127 -40.86 35.76 22.95
N GLN A 128 -41.59 36.29 21.96
CA GLN A 128 -41.34 36.16 20.52
C GLN A 128 -40.63 37.42 19.99
N ARG A 129 -39.68 37.26 19.04
CA ARG A 129 -39.66 38.05 17.81
C ARG A 129 -38.79 37.44 16.70
N SER A 130 -39.43 37.20 15.54
CA SER A 130 -38.97 37.38 14.12
C SER A 130 -37.62 36.80 13.65
N GLN A 131 -37.46 36.13 12.50
CA GLN A 131 -38.25 36.04 11.27
C GLN A 131 -37.66 34.92 10.35
N SER A 132 -38.54 34.08 9.80
CA SER A 132 -38.58 33.42 8.45
C SER A 132 -37.33 32.84 7.75
N LEU A 133 -37.39 31.53 7.40
CA LEU A 133 -37.44 30.93 6.04
C LEU A 133 -37.61 29.37 6.15
N PRO A 134 -38.07 28.63 5.11
CA PRO A 134 -39.09 27.58 5.24
C PRO A 134 -38.59 26.12 5.31
N GLN A 135 -39.44 25.25 5.87
CA GLN A 135 -39.31 23.80 5.96
C GLN A 135 -39.55 23.08 4.62
N THR A 136 -38.78 22.03 4.34
CA THR A 136 -39.24 20.88 3.54
C THR A 136 -38.72 19.57 4.13
N SER A 137 -39.67 18.85 4.74
CA SER A 137 -39.89 17.40 4.87
C SER A 137 -38.77 16.42 4.50
N THR A 138 -38.38 15.61 5.50
CA THR A 138 -37.74 14.30 5.37
C THR A 138 -38.71 13.26 4.78
N PRO A 139 -38.25 12.36 3.88
CA PRO A 139 -38.83 11.04 3.69
C PRO A 139 -37.92 9.92 4.24
N PRO A 140 -38.49 8.73 4.54
CA PRO A 140 -37.84 7.69 5.34
C PRO A 140 -36.86 6.82 4.52
N LEU A 141 -35.90 6.22 5.24
CA LEU A 141 -35.07 5.13 4.74
C LEU A 141 -35.94 4.00 4.19
N VAL A 142 -35.75 3.69 2.91
CA VAL A 142 -36.15 2.41 2.31
C VAL A 142 -34.89 1.71 1.83
N SER A 143 -34.64 0.56 2.44
CA SER A 143 -33.72 -0.47 1.98
C SER A 143 -34.16 -0.94 0.58
N GLY A 144 -33.24 -0.95 -0.38
CA GLY A 144 -33.49 -1.44 -1.73
C GLY A 144 -32.22 -1.44 -2.57
N MET A 145 -31.66 -2.63 -2.77
CA MET A 145 -30.69 -2.93 -3.83
C MET A 145 -31.22 -2.43 -5.18
N ALA A 146 -30.43 -1.64 -5.89
CA ALA A 146 -30.65 -1.35 -7.30
C ALA A 146 -29.32 -0.96 -7.97
N ASP A 147 -28.77 -1.92 -8.70
CA ASP A 147 -27.99 -1.83 -9.93
C ASP A 147 -27.53 -0.43 -10.38
N TYR A 148 -26.22 -0.20 -10.25
CA TYR A 148 -25.53 0.86 -10.98
C TYR A 148 -25.29 0.40 -12.44
N THR A 149 -26.36 0.24 -13.22
CA THR A 149 -26.22 0.22 -14.68
C THR A 149 -26.06 1.66 -15.14
N THR A 150 -24.81 2.06 -15.37
CA THR A 150 -24.50 3.37 -15.95
C THR A 150 -25.19 3.48 -17.29
N SER A 151 -26.11 4.43 -17.41
CA SER A 151 -26.64 4.91 -18.69
C SER A 151 -25.48 5.55 -19.49
N VAL A 152 -24.71 4.72 -20.19
CA VAL A 152 -23.67 5.19 -21.11
C VAL A 152 -24.39 5.79 -22.32
N THR A 153 -24.19 7.09 -22.56
CA THR A 153 -24.77 7.76 -23.72
C THR A 153 -24.13 7.20 -25.01
N PRO A 154 -24.89 7.01 -26.11
CA PRO A 154 -24.40 6.38 -27.35
C PRO A 154 -23.16 7.04 -27.97
N ALA A 155 -22.94 8.33 -27.71
CA ALA A 155 -21.78 9.07 -28.19
C ALA A 155 -20.48 8.73 -27.42
N LEU A 156 -20.58 8.31 -26.15
CA LEU A 156 -19.43 7.90 -25.35
C LEU A 156 -18.90 6.55 -25.83
N THR A 157 -19.79 5.60 -26.13
CA THR A 157 -19.42 4.29 -26.68
C THR A 157 -18.80 4.40 -28.08
N GLU A 158 -19.28 5.29 -28.94
CA GLU A 158 -18.69 5.50 -30.27
C GLU A 158 -17.26 6.08 -30.19
N ARG A 159 -17.02 7.02 -29.27
CA ARG A 159 -15.69 7.58 -29.03
C ARG A 159 -14.72 6.54 -28.46
N GLU A 160 -15.19 5.69 -27.55
CA GLU A 160 -14.40 4.59 -26.99
C GLU A 160 -14.08 3.52 -28.03
N ALA A 161 -15.04 3.18 -28.90
CA ALA A 161 -14.84 2.27 -30.02
C ALA A 161 -13.80 2.83 -31.01
N SER A 162 -13.93 4.09 -31.42
CA SER A 162 -12.94 4.74 -32.29
C SER A 162 -11.54 4.78 -31.67
N ARG A 163 -11.46 5.00 -30.34
CA ARG A 163 -10.19 4.96 -29.61
C ARG A 163 -9.61 3.55 -29.62
N LEU A 164 -10.42 2.53 -29.35
CA LEU A 164 -10.00 1.13 -29.38
C LEU A 164 -9.46 0.73 -30.77
N ASP A 165 -10.12 1.16 -31.84
CA ASP A 165 -9.68 0.85 -33.20
C ASP A 165 -8.33 1.50 -33.54
N LYS A 166 -8.08 2.72 -33.07
CA LYS A 166 -6.75 3.36 -33.20
C LYS A 166 -5.66 2.55 -32.51
N PHE A 167 -5.91 2.03 -31.31
CA PHE A 167 -4.96 1.15 -30.63
C PHE A 167 -4.74 -0.15 -31.42
N LYS A 168 -5.81 -0.81 -31.88
CA LYS A 168 -5.70 -2.04 -32.66
C LYS A 168 -4.88 -1.84 -33.94
N GLN A 169 -5.12 -0.76 -34.67
CA GLN A 169 -4.35 -0.42 -35.86
C GLN A 169 -2.86 -0.24 -35.55
N LEU A 170 -2.53 0.49 -34.48
CA LEU A 170 -1.15 0.72 -34.07
C LEU A 170 -0.43 -0.57 -33.61
N LEU A 171 -1.16 -1.46 -32.94
CA LEU A 171 -0.64 -2.72 -32.41
C LEU A 171 -0.49 -3.82 -33.45
N ALA A 172 -1.24 -3.73 -34.57
CA ALA A 172 -1.24 -4.71 -35.65
C ALA A 172 -0.12 -4.52 -36.69
N GLY A 173 0.50 -3.33 -36.74
CA GLY A 173 1.61 -3.07 -37.67
C GLY A 173 2.83 -3.95 -37.39
N PRO A 174 3.63 -4.34 -38.41
CA PRO A 174 4.78 -5.25 -38.23
C PRO A 174 5.82 -4.72 -37.24
N TYR A 175 5.89 -3.39 -37.12
CA TYR A 175 6.63 -2.68 -36.10
C TYR A 175 5.72 -1.63 -35.45
N THR A 176 5.42 -1.80 -34.17
CA THR A 176 4.61 -0.82 -33.42
C THR A 176 5.45 0.38 -33.03
N ASP A 177 5.00 1.58 -33.42
CA ASP A 177 5.61 2.84 -33.00
C ASP A 177 5.32 3.08 -31.51
N LEU A 178 6.35 2.91 -30.67
CA LEU A 178 6.25 3.11 -29.23
C LEU A 178 6.09 4.59 -28.84
N GLY A 179 6.51 5.54 -29.68
CA GLY A 179 6.33 6.97 -29.44
C GLY A 179 4.88 7.38 -29.57
N GLU A 180 4.23 7.00 -30.67
CA GLU A 180 2.79 7.21 -30.86
C GLU A 180 1.95 6.40 -29.86
N LEU A 181 2.40 5.20 -29.49
CA LEU A 181 1.72 4.41 -28.45
C LEU A 181 1.73 5.14 -27.11
N ARG A 182 2.86 5.69 -26.66
CA ARG A 182 2.93 6.50 -25.41
C ARG A 182 2.01 7.71 -25.47
N LYS A 183 2.04 8.44 -26.57
CA LYS A 183 1.20 9.63 -26.77
C LYS A 183 -0.30 9.29 -26.69
N LEU A 184 -0.70 8.18 -27.30
CA LEU A 184 -2.09 7.73 -27.25
C LEU A 184 -2.46 7.23 -25.85
N SER A 185 -1.56 6.47 -25.19
CA SER A 185 -1.73 5.92 -23.85
C SER A 185 -1.81 6.96 -22.74
N TRP A 186 -1.22 8.16 -22.93
CA TRP A 186 -1.24 9.23 -21.93
C TRP A 186 -2.64 9.59 -21.43
N SER A 187 -3.64 9.57 -22.32
CA SER A 187 -5.05 9.82 -21.96
C SER A 187 -5.82 8.58 -21.48
N GLY A 188 -5.16 7.43 -21.31
CA GLY A 188 -5.71 6.17 -20.82
C GLY A 188 -5.85 5.10 -21.90
N ILE A 189 -5.64 3.84 -21.54
CA ILE A 189 -5.64 2.72 -22.48
C ILE A 189 -6.97 1.96 -22.35
N PRO A 190 -7.66 1.62 -23.45
CA PRO A 190 -8.86 0.79 -23.39
C PRO A 190 -8.59 -0.59 -22.77
N LYS A 191 -9.51 -1.11 -21.92
CA LYS A 191 -9.33 -2.36 -21.15
C LYS A 191 -8.85 -3.53 -22.02
N ARG A 192 -9.44 -3.71 -23.21
CA ARG A 192 -9.16 -4.81 -24.14
C ARG A 192 -7.73 -4.85 -24.69
N VAL A 193 -7.05 -3.71 -24.77
CA VAL A 193 -5.68 -3.61 -25.34
C VAL A 193 -4.63 -3.23 -24.29
N ARG A 194 -5.06 -3.01 -23.04
CA ARG A 194 -4.14 -2.67 -21.94
C ARG A 194 -3.07 -3.74 -21.69
N PRO A 195 -3.37 -5.04 -21.67
CA PRO A 195 -2.36 -6.08 -21.44
C PRO A 195 -1.19 -5.97 -22.43
N ILE A 196 -1.48 -5.96 -23.73
CA ILE A 196 -0.45 -5.86 -24.77
C ILE A 196 0.27 -4.51 -24.76
N ALA A 197 -0.46 -3.41 -24.51
CA ALA A 197 0.14 -2.08 -24.44
C ALA A 197 1.12 -1.95 -23.27
N TRP A 198 0.76 -2.44 -22.08
CA TRP A 198 1.64 -2.43 -20.91
C TRP A 198 2.88 -3.30 -21.10
N LYS A 199 2.73 -4.49 -21.70
CA LYS A 199 3.87 -5.35 -22.05
C LYS A 199 4.84 -4.66 -23.04
N LEU A 200 4.33 -3.84 -23.97
CA LEU A 200 5.16 -3.07 -24.91
C LEU A 200 5.82 -1.85 -24.28
N LEU A 201 5.06 -1.05 -23.53
CA LEU A 201 5.55 0.22 -22.95
C LEU A 201 6.58 -0.01 -21.84
N SER A 202 6.42 -1.09 -21.06
CA SER A 202 7.42 -1.50 -20.06
C SER A 202 8.72 -2.04 -20.66
N GLY A 203 8.76 -2.25 -21.98
CA GLY A 203 9.89 -2.87 -22.68
C GLY A 203 10.00 -4.38 -22.45
N TYR A 204 8.96 -5.03 -21.92
CA TYR A 204 8.92 -6.49 -21.82
C TYR A 204 8.80 -7.16 -23.20
N LEU A 205 7.94 -6.62 -24.08
CA LEU A 205 7.79 -7.08 -25.45
C LEU A 205 8.50 -6.18 -26.47
N PRO A 206 9.07 -6.76 -27.54
CA PRO A 206 9.63 -5.98 -28.63
C PRO A 206 8.53 -5.31 -29.46
N ALA A 207 8.86 -4.15 -30.03
CA ALA A 207 8.00 -3.43 -30.97
C ALA A 207 7.67 -4.26 -32.24
N ASN A 208 8.61 -5.11 -32.67
CA ASN A 208 8.43 -6.02 -33.81
C ASN A 208 7.48 -7.18 -33.45
N VAL A 209 6.38 -7.32 -34.20
CA VAL A 209 5.31 -8.30 -33.95
C VAL A 209 5.79 -9.75 -34.07
N ASP A 210 6.54 -10.08 -35.11
CA ASP A 210 7.02 -11.43 -35.41
C ASP A 210 7.92 -11.98 -34.28
N ARG A 211 8.57 -11.09 -33.53
CA ARG A 211 9.43 -11.44 -32.40
C ARG A 211 8.70 -11.57 -31.06
N ARG A 212 7.43 -11.16 -30.95
CA ARG A 212 6.72 -11.12 -29.66
C ARG A 212 6.51 -12.52 -29.10
N GLU A 213 5.98 -13.43 -29.89
CA GLU A 213 5.64 -14.79 -29.43
C GLU A 213 6.88 -15.55 -28.97
N SER A 214 7.94 -15.57 -29.79
CA SER A 214 9.21 -16.21 -29.42
C SER A 214 9.85 -15.57 -28.18
N THR A 215 9.71 -14.26 -28.01
CA THR A 215 10.20 -13.56 -26.81
C THR A 215 9.40 -13.93 -25.56
N LEU A 216 8.07 -13.98 -25.65
CA LEU A 216 7.18 -14.41 -24.55
C LEU A 216 7.52 -15.82 -24.10
N GLN A 217 7.54 -16.78 -25.03
CA GLN A 217 7.82 -18.18 -24.71
C GLN A 217 9.17 -18.33 -24.02
N ARG A 218 10.21 -17.66 -24.55
CA ARG A 218 11.54 -17.67 -23.95
C ARG A 218 11.55 -17.07 -22.54
N LYS A 219 10.89 -15.92 -22.35
CA LYS A 219 10.85 -15.21 -21.06
C LYS A 219 10.03 -15.94 -20.00
N ARG A 220 8.92 -16.57 -20.38
CA ARG A 220 8.10 -17.40 -19.50
C ARG A 220 8.87 -18.65 -19.06
N LYS A 221 9.54 -19.33 -19.99
CA LYS A 221 10.43 -20.44 -19.68
C LYS A 221 11.59 -20.03 -18.76
N GLU A 222 12.19 -18.87 -19.01
CA GLU A 222 13.26 -18.30 -18.18
C GLU A 222 12.79 -18.05 -16.73
N TYR A 223 11.58 -17.52 -16.54
CA TYR A 223 10.99 -17.34 -15.22
C TYR A 223 10.79 -18.67 -14.48
N PHE A 224 10.19 -19.67 -15.13
CA PHE A 224 9.98 -20.97 -14.48
C PHE A 224 11.28 -21.74 -14.22
N ALA A 225 12.34 -21.49 -15.00
CA ALA A 225 13.66 -21.98 -14.66
C ALA A 225 14.18 -21.36 -13.35
N PHE A 226 13.88 -20.08 -13.06
CA PHE A 226 14.17 -19.49 -11.74
C PHE A 226 13.32 -20.11 -10.64
N VAL A 227 12.03 -20.36 -10.89
CA VAL A 227 11.15 -21.03 -9.92
C VAL A 227 11.70 -22.40 -9.56
N GLU A 228 12.01 -23.23 -10.54
CA GLU A 228 12.57 -24.57 -10.34
C GLU A 228 13.92 -24.53 -9.61
N GLN A 229 14.77 -23.55 -9.94
CA GLN A 229 16.09 -23.42 -9.33
C GLN A 229 16.03 -22.94 -7.87
N TYR A 230 15.11 -22.05 -7.54
CA TYR A 230 15.20 -21.28 -6.29
C TYR A 230 14.00 -21.42 -5.36
N TYR A 231 12.79 -21.70 -5.85
CA TYR A 231 11.59 -21.59 -5.00
C TYR A 231 11.56 -22.62 -3.86
N ASP A 232 12.20 -23.78 -4.03
CA ASP A 232 12.32 -24.79 -2.97
C ASP A 232 13.28 -24.37 -1.85
N SER A 233 14.20 -23.45 -2.12
CA SER A 233 15.11 -22.87 -1.11
C SER A 233 14.43 -21.89 -0.15
N ARG A 234 13.11 -21.64 -0.28
CA ARG A 234 12.36 -20.69 0.55
C ARG A 234 12.33 -21.02 2.04
N ASN A 235 12.54 -22.30 2.38
CA ASN A 235 12.58 -22.78 3.75
C ASN A 235 14.02 -22.94 4.29
N ASP A 236 15.03 -22.63 3.48
CA ASP A 236 16.43 -22.69 3.90
C ASP A 236 16.73 -21.52 4.86
N GLU A 237 17.64 -21.72 5.83
CA GLU A 237 17.98 -20.71 6.84
C GLU A 237 18.34 -19.35 6.24
N ASN A 238 18.99 -19.33 5.08
CA ASN A 238 19.39 -18.11 4.38
C ASN A 238 18.23 -17.29 3.80
N HIS A 239 17.08 -17.93 3.53
CA HIS A 239 15.94 -17.30 2.84
C HIS A 239 14.65 -17.31 3.66
N GLN A 240 14.63 -18.02 4.78
CA GLN A 240 13.45 -18.18 5.65
C GLN A 240 12.89 -16.83 6.09
N ASP A 241 13.74 -15.87 6.46
CA ASP A 241 13.30 -14.53 6.87
C ASP A 241 12.67 -13.73 5.73
N THR A 242 13.20 -13.87 4.51
CA THR A 242 12.64 -13.23 3.32
C THR A 242 11.26 -13.80 3.01
N TYR A 243 11.15 -15.14 2.97
CA TYR A 243 9.87 -15.80 2.71
C TYR A 243 8.85 -15.51 3.81
N ARG A 244 9.26 -15.53 5.08
CA ARG A 244 8.40 -15.21 6.23
C ARG A 244 7.83 -13.80 6.15
N GLN A 245 8.65 -12.80 5.79
CA GLN A 245 8.18 -11.43 5.61
C GLN A 245 7.12 -11.35 4.49
N ILE A 246 7.40 -11.95 3.34
CA ILE A 246 6.45 -12.01 2.22
C ILE A 246 5.14 -12.68 2.67
N HIS A 247 5.22 -13.83 3.34
CA HIS A 247 4.06 -14.59 3.82
C HIS A 247 3.21 -13.80 4.84
N ILE A 248 3.82 -12.89 5.61
CA ILE A 248 3.10 -12.00 6.53
C ILE A 248 2.46 -10.81 5.79
N ASP A 249 3.06 -10.35 4.69
CA ASP A 249 2.65 -9.15 3.96
C ASP A 249 1.52 -9.41 2.97
N ILE A 250 1.49 -10.56 2.30
CA ILE A 250 0.42 -10.92 1.36
C ILE A 250 -0.97 -10.90 2.04
N PRO A 251 -1.15 -11.45 3.25
CA PRO A 251 -2.31 -11.29 4.13
C PRO A 251 -2.79 -9.85 4.39
N ARG A 252 -1.99 -8.83 4.09
CA ARG A 252 -2.27 -7.42 4.44
C ARG A 252 -2.43 -6.52 3.22
N MET A 253 -2.40 -7.11 2.01
CA MET A 253 -2.53 -6.38 0.76
C MET A 253 -3.97 -5.92 0.49
N SER A 254 -4.13 -5.10 -0.55
CA SER A 254 -5.42 -4.70 -1.11
C SER A 254 -5.39 -4.94 -2.62
N PRO A 255 -6.52 -5.34 -3.26
CA PRO A 255 -7.85 -5.57 -2.69
C PRO A 255 -8.02 -6.94 -2.03
N GLU A 256 -8.85 -7.03 -0.98
CA GLU A 256 -9.10 -8.24 -0.19
C GLU A 256 -9.55 -9.43 -1.04
N VAL A 257 -10.39 -9.19 -2.04
CA VAL A 257 -11.00 -10.27 -2.83
C VAL A 257 -9.99 -11.11 -3.61
N LEU A 258 -8.90 -10.50 -4.08
CA LEU A 258 -7.85 -11.24 -4.79
C LEU A 258 -7.06 -12.14 -3.84
N ARG A 259 -6.73 -11.61 -2.67
CA ARG A 259 -5.81 -12.24 -1.73
C ARG A 259 -6.48 -13.25 -0.79
N LEU A 260 -7.82 -13.29 -0.77
CA LEU A 260 -8.59 -14.39 -0.20
C LEU A 260 -8.51 -15.67 -1.06
N GLN A 261 -8.13 -15.56 -2.34
CA GLN A 261 -7.97 -16.71 -3.22
C GLN A 261 -6.60 -17.37 -3.00
N PRO A 262 -6.53 -18.65 -2.57
CA PRO A 262 -5.25 -19.30 -2.23
C PRO A 262 -4.27 -19.34 -3.40
N LYS A 263 -4.77 -19.56 -4.63
CA LYS A 263 -3.93 -19.60 -5.83
C LYS A 263 -3.26 -18.26 -6.13
N VAL A 264 -3.95 -17.14 -5.88
CA VAL A 264 -3.36 -15.79 -6.05
C VAL A 264 -2.26 -15.55 -5.02
N THR A 265 -2.50 -15.95 -3.77
CA THR A 265 -1.48 -15.87 -2.69
C THR A 265 -0.22 -16.65 -3.06
N GLU A 266 -0.36 -17.89 -3.53
CA GLU A 266 0.79 -18.72 -3.96
C GLU A 266 1.58 -18.05 -5.10
N ILE A 267 0.89 -17.51 -6.11
CA ILE A 267 1.51 -16.80 -7.23
C ILE A 267 2.29 -15.58 -6.74
N PHE A 268 1.70 -14.78 -5.84
CA PHE A 268 2.32 -13.55 -5.35
C PHE A 268 3.54 -13.84 -4.47
N GLU A 269 3.44 -14.84 -3.59
CA GLU A 269 4.58 -15.30 -2.80
C GLU A 269 5.75 -15.72 -3.70
N ARG A 270 5.46 -16.49 -4.76
CA ARG A 270 6.48 -16.94 -5.71
C ARG A 270 7.11 -15.81 -6.51
N ILE A 271 6.32 -14.90 -7.08
CA ILE A 271 6.83 -13.72 -7.81
C ILE A 271 7.77 -12.90 -6.92
N LEU A 272 7.32 -12.57 -5.70
CA LEU A 272 8.07 -11.72 -4.79
C LEU A 272 9.32 -12.39 -4.24
N PHE A 273 9.23 -13.69 -3.92
CA PHE A 273 10.36 -14.46 -3.42
C PHE A 273 11.45 -14.55 -4.49
N ILE A 274 11.10 -14.95 -5.71
CA ILE A 274 12.06 -15.03 -6.83
C ILE A 274 12.65 -13.66 -7.16
N TRP A 275 11.86 -12.58 -7.05
CA TRP A 275 12.41 -11.25 -7.25
C TRP A 275 13.41 -10.88 -6.14
N ALA A 276 13.06 -11.08 -4.87
CA ALA A 276 13.87 -10.70 -3.72
C ALA A 276 15.27 -11.35 -3.73
N ILE A 277 15.33 -12.67 -3.89
CA ILE A 277 16.62 -13.40 -3.87
C ILE A 277 17.52 -13.05 -5.07
N ARG A 278 16.93 -12.61 -6.19
CA ARG A 278 17.67 -12.20 -7.39
C ARG A 278 18.18 -10.76 -7.31
N HIS A 279 17.72 -9.99 -6.33
CA HIS A 279 18.09 -8.59 -6.12
C HIS A 279 18.63 -8.40 -4.69
N PRO A 280 19.78 -9.00 -4.33
CA PRO A 280 20.28 -9.01 -2.95
C PRO A 280 20.59 -7.63 -2.37
N ALA A 281 20.82 -6.61 -3.21
CA ALA A 281 21.00 -5.23 -2.77
C ALA A 281 19.72 -4.61 -2.16
N SER A 282 18.55 -5.18 -2.49
CA SER A 282 17.25 -4.77 -1.96
C SER A 282 16.63 -5.84 -1.07
N GLY A 283 16.70 -7.12 -1.48
CA GLY A 283 15.92 -8.19 -0.88
C GLY A 283 14.42 -7.93 -1.03
N TYR A 284 13.62 -8.45 -0.09
CA TYR A 284 12.21 -8.06 0.00
C TYR A 284 12.06 -6.81 0.87
N VAL A 285 11.35 -5.80 0.35
CA VAL A 285 10.99 -4.59 1.09
C VAL A 285 9.47 -4.43 1.05
N GLN A 286 8.87 -4.22 2.22
CA GLN A 286 7.43 -3.99 2.34
C GLN A 286 6.98 -2.83 1.44
N GLY A 287 5.98 -3.08 0.62
CA GLY A 287 5.47 -2.18 -0.40
C GLY A 287 5.72 -2.67 -1.83
N ILE A 288 6.75 -3.48 -2.06
CA ILE A 288 6.97 -4.14 -3.37
C ILE A 288 5.82 -5.08 -3.69
N ASN A 289 5.27 -5.74 -2.68
CA ASN A 289 4.11 -6.61 -2.81
C ASN A 289 2.93 -5.95 -3.54
N ASP A 290 2.69 -4.66 -3.29
CA ASP A 290 1.62 -3.93 -3.97
C ASP A 290 1.85 -3.74 -5.45
N LEU A 291 3.11 -3.61 -5.85
CA LEU A 291 3.44 -3.31 -7.23
C LEU A 291 3.13 -4.47 -8.18
N VAL A 292 2.97 -5.69 -7.65
CA VAL A 292 2.54 -6.87 -8.42
C VAL A 292 1.07 -6.74 -8.85
N THR A 293 0.22 -6.25 -7.95
CA THR A 293 -1.25 -6.30 -8.09
C THR A 293 -1.77 -5.71 -9.41
N PRO A 294 -1.34 -4.51 -9.88
CA PRO A 294 -1.89 -3.92 -11.09
C PRO A 294 -1.51 -4.72 -12.33
N PHE A 295 -0.28 -5.25 -12.40
CA PHE A 295 0.15 -6.10 -13.52
C PHE A 295 -0.66 -7.40 -13.55
N PHE A 296 -0.78 -8.07 -12.40
CA PHE A 296 -1.53 -9.31 -12.30
C PHE A 296 -2.98 -9.13 -12.73
N VAL A 297 -3.68 -8.13 -12.18
CA VAL A 297 -5.08 -7.83 -12.50
C VAL A 297 -5.25 -7.47 -13.97
N VAL A 298 -4.36 -6.66 -14.54
CA VAL A 298 -4.42 -6.31 -15.97
C VAL A 298 -4.22 -7.55 -16.85
N PHE A 299 -3.33 -8.47 -16.49
CA PHE A 299 -3.09 -9.67 -17.31
C PHE A 299 -4.15 -10.75 -17.11
N VAL A 300 -4.77 -10.87 -15.93
CA VAL A 300 -5.99 -11.70 -15.76
C VAL A 300 -7.14 -11.17 -16.61
N CYS A 301 -7.30 -9.83 -16.71
CA CYS A 301 -8.32 -9.20 -17.54
C CYS A 301 -8.24 -9.58 -19.03
N GLU A 302 -7.11 -10.12 -19.50
CA GLU A 302 -6.93 -10.62 -20.87
C GLU A 302 -7.74 -11.90 -21.14
N TYR A 303 -8.08 -12.66 -20.09
CA TYR A 303 -8.65 -14.00 -20.16
C TYR A 303 -10.08 -14.12 -19.60
N ILE A 304 -10.67 -13.01 -19.14
CA ILE A 304 -12.04 -12.98 -18.59
C ILE A 304 -12.97 -12.12 -19.45
N GLU A 305 -14.21 -12.57 -19.65
CA GLU A 305 -15.20 -11.88 -20.47
C GLU A 305 -15.95 -10.82 -19.68
N GLU A 306 -15.56 -9.55 -19.82
CA GLU A 306 -16.14 -8.33 -19.21
C GLU A 306 -16.39 -8.31 -17.70
N GLU A 307 -16.22 -9.43 -16.99
CA GLU A 307 -16.24 -9.52 -15.55
C GLU A 307 -15.12 -8.68 -14.93
N GLU A 308 -15.39 -8.17 -13.73
CA GLU A 308 -14.37 -7.57 -12.89
C GLU A 308 -13.57 -8.68 -12.24
N VAL A 309 -12.24 -8.55 -12.18
CA VAL A 309 -11.37 -9.56 -11.55
C VAL A 309 -11.76 -9.77 -10.08
N GLU A 310 -12.36 -8.76 -9.44
CA GLU A 310 -12.90 -8.86 -8.08
C GLU A 310 -14.02 -9.89 -7.95
N ASN A 311 -14.76 -10.20 -9.02
CA ASN A 311 -15.85 -11.20 -8.98
C ASN A 311 -15.46 -12.53 -9.65
N PHE A 312 -14.22 -12.65 -10.13
CA PHE A 312 -13.76 -13.79 -10.89
C PHE A 312 -12.92 -14.74 -10.02
N ASP A 313 -13.25 -16.03 -10.07
CA ASP A 313 -12.43 -17.08 -9.46
C ASP A 313 -11.22 -17.38 -10.35
N VAL A 314 -10.05 -16.87 -9.95
CA VAL A 314 -8.79 -17.04 -10.68
C VAL A 314 -8.40 -18.52 -10.78
N SER A 315 -8.82 -19.36 -9.83
CA SER A 315 -8.52 -20.79 -9.86
C SER A 315 -9.24 -21.56 -10.98
N SER A 316 -10.25 -20.95 -11.61
CA SER A 316 -10.95 -21.52 -12.76
C SER A 316 -10.14 -21.45 -14.07
N LEU A 317 -9.11 -20.60 -14.13
CA LEU A 317 -8.24 -20.50 -15.32
C LEU A 317 -7.35 -21.74 -15.47
N PRO A 318 -7.04 -22.16 -16.71
CA PRO A 318 -6.09 -23.24 -16.94
C PRO A 318 -4.72 -22.93 -16.31
N GLU A 319 -4.05 -23.94 -15.77
CA GLU A 319 -2.75 -23.77 -15.11
C GLU A 319 -1.70 -23.12 -16.03
N GLU A 320 -1.70 -23.46 -17.33
CA GLU A 320 -0.80 -22.82 -18.32
C GLU A 320 -1.07 -21.31 -18.45
N VAL A 321 -2.34 -20.88 -18.38
CA VAL A 321 -2.72 -19.47 -18.44
C VAL A 321 -2.26 -18.75 -17.17
N LEU A 322 -2.45 -19.36 -15.99
CA LEU A 322 -1.97 -18.82 -14.72
C LEU A 322 -0.44 -18.65 -14.72
N GLN A 323 0.27 -19.67 -15.22
CA GLN A 323 1.72 -19.64 -15.35
C GLN A 323 2.19 -18.51 -16.29
N ASN A 324 1.49 -18.32 -17.41
CA ASN A 324 1.76 -17.22 -18.34
C ASN A 324 1.55 -15.84 -17.69
N ILE A 325 0.45 -15.67 -16.96
CA ILE A 325 0.11 -14.43 -16.24
C ILE A 325 1.16 -14.13 -15.16
N GLU A 326 1.55 -15.14 -14.40
CA GLU A 326 2.55 -15.03 -13.34
C GLU A 326 3.90 -14.55 -13.89
N ALA A 327 4.41 -15.21 -14.93
CA ALA A 327 5.67 -14.85 -15.55
C ALA A 327 5.63 -13.45 -16.19
N ASP A 328 4.53 -13.11 -16.88
CA ASP A 328 4.36 -11.78 -17.48
C ASP A 328 4.32 -10.68 -16.39
N SER A 329 3.67 -10.96 -15.25
CA SER A 329 3.61 -10.07 -14.09
C SER A 329 5.00 -9.87 -13.46
N TYR A 330 5.76 -10.95 -13.28
CA TYR A 330 7.13 -10.90 -12.77
C TYR A 330 8.03 -10.01 -13.63
N TRP A 331 8.00 -10.20 -14.96
CA TRP A 331 8.87 -9.43 -15.85
C TRP A 331 8.48 -7.96 -15.94
N CYS A 332 7.18 -7.65 -15.98
CA CYS A 332 6.72 -6.26 -16.02
C CYS A 332 6.98 -5.54 -14.69
N MET A 333 6.77 -6.21 -13.55
CA MET A 333 7.14 -5.67 -12.23
C MET A 333 8.65 -5.45 -12.15
N SER A 334 9.46 -6.41 -12.59
CA SER A 334 10.92 -6.26 -12.60
C SER A 334 11.36 -5.05 -13.42
N LYS A 335 10.73 -4.81 -14.58
CA LYS A 335 11.00 -3.64 -15.43
C LYS A 335 10.60 -2.32 -14.77
N LEU A 336 9.49 -2.30 -14.03
CA LEU A 336 9.12 -1.13 -13.22
C LEU A 336 10.20 -0.85 -12.16
N LEU A 337 10.63 -1.88 -11.43
CA LEU A 337 11.61 -1.78 -10.36
C LEU A 337 13.01 -1.39 -10.86
N ASP A 338 13.40 -1.80 -12.07
CA ASP A 338 14.64 -1.35 -12.74
C ASP A 338 14.74 0.19 -12.79
N GLY A 339 13.61 0.90 -12.91
CA GLY A 339 13.55 2.36 -12.98
C GLY A 339 13.62 3.07 -11.62
N ILE A 340 13.47 2.33 -10.51
CA ILE A 340 13.37 2.88 -9.15
C ILE A 340 14.15 2.04 -8.11
N GLN A 341 15.27 1.43 -8.51
CA GLN A 341 16.04 0.51 -7.66
C GLN A 341 16.44 1.13 -6.31
N ASP A 342 16.87 2.40 -6.33
CA ASP A 342 17.30 3.15 -5.14
C ASP A 342 16.18 3.42 -4.12
N ASN A 343 14.92 3.19 -4.49
CA ASN A 343 13.80 3.22 -3.54
C ASN A 343 13.81 2.04 -2.56
N TYR A 344 14.44 0.91 -2.93
CA TYR A 344 14.32 -0.35 -2.18
C TYR A 344 15.68 -0.92 -1.76
N THR A 345 16.79 -0.25 -2.06
CA THR A 345 18.10 -0.60 -1.46
C THR A 345 18.17 -0.22 0.01
N PHE A 346 19.21 -0.67 0.72
CA PHE A 346 19.45 -0.33 2.13
C PHE A 346 19.25 1.17 2.41
N ALA A 347 18.53 1.46 3.50
CA ALA A 347 18.12 2.79 3.93
C ALA A 347 17.25 3.59 2.92
N GLN A 348 16.83 3.02 1.78
CA GLN A 348 15.89 3.61 0.81
C GLN A 348 16.18 5.07 0.38
N PRO A 349 17.41 5.40 -0.05
CA PRO A 349 17.82 6.77 -0.40
C PRO A 349 16.95 7.42 -1.49
N GLY A 350 16.45 6.63 -2.45
CA GLY A 350 15.56 7.10 -3.51
C GLY A 350 14.25 7.67 -2.96
N ILE A 351 13.70 7.07 -1.90
CA ILE A 351 12.48 7.55 -1.25
C ILE A 351 12.72 8.88 -0.57
N GLN A 352 13.80 9.01 0.23
CA GLN A 352 14.09 10.29 0.90
C GLN A 352 14.33 11.42 -0.10
N LYS A 353 15.04 11.13 -1.20
CA LYS A 353 15.26 12.11 -2.28
C LYS A 353 13.95 12.56 -2.91
N LYS A 354 13.04 11.63 -3.23
CA LYS A 354 11.73 11.94 -3.81
C LYS A 354 10.84 12.75 -2.85
N VAL A 355 10.85 12.43 -1.56
CA VAL A 355 10.12 13.18 -0.53
C VAL A 355 10.67 14.60 -0.38
N LYS A 356 11.99 14.77 -0.40
CA LYS A 356 12.61 16.10 -0.38
C LYS A 356 12.29 16.92 -1.64
N MET A 357 12.31 16.29 -2.81
CA MET A 357 11.88 16.96 -4.04
C MET A 357 10.41 17.38 -4.01
N LEU A 358 9.54 16.60 -3.36
CA LEU A 358 8.14 16.97 -3.13
C LEU A 358 8.02 18.19 -2.22
N GLU A 359 8.77 18.23 -1.12
CA GLU A 359 8.82 19.38 -0.21
C GLU A 359 9.30 20.66 -0.94
N GLU A 360 10.39 20.57 -1.70
CA GLU A 360 10.92 21.68 -2.51
C GLU A 360 9.92 22.13 -3.59
N LEU A 361 9.15 21.20 -4.17
CA LEU A 361 8.11 21.55 -5.15
C LEU A 361 6.94 22.28 -4.49
N VAL A 362 6.41 21.73 -3.40
CA VAL A 362 5.25 22.31 -2.70
C VAL A 362 5.57 23.70 -2.16
N SER A 363 6.75 23.92 -1.60
CA SER A 363 7.17 25.25 -1.13
C SER A 363 7.19 26.31 -2.25
N ARG A 364 7.39 25.91 -3.51
CA ARG A 364 7.42 26.81 -4.67
C ARG A 364 6.05 27.07 -5.28
N ILE A 365 5.15 26.09 -5.25
CA ILE A 365 3.83 26.19 -5.91
C ILE A 365 2.71 26.59 -4.94
N ASP A 366 2.83 26.23 -3.67
CA ASP A 366 1.86 26.50 -2.62
C ASP A 366 2.57 26.70 -1.27
N GLU A 367 3.16 27.88 -1.12
CA GLU A 367 3.87 28.26 0.11
C GLU A 367 2.94 28.28 1.33
N GLN A 368 1.65 28.56 1.15
CA GLN A 368 0.68 28.57 2.25
C GLN A 368 0.53 27.17 2.86
N VAL A 369 0.37 26.14 2.02
CA VAL A 369 0.32 24.75 2.48
C VAL A 369 1.64 24.33 3.12
N HIS A 370 2.78 24.65 2.49
CA HIS A 370 4.10 24.31 3.02
C HIS A 370 4.32 24.88 4.44
N ARG A 371 4.07 26.18 4.63
CA ARG A 371 4.19 26.82 5.95
C ARG A 371 3.20 26.28 6.96
N HIS A 372 1.98 25.92 6.53
CA HIS A 372 0.99 25.34 7.43
C HIS A 372 1.44 23.97 7.97
N LEU A 373 2.03 23.12 7.12
CA LEU A 373 2.59 21.83 7.55
C LEU A 373 3.72 22.02 8.56
N ASP A 374 4.64 22.96 8.29
CA ASP A 374 5.75 23.29 9.20
C ASP A 374 5.25 23.81 10.56
N GLN A 375 4.27 24.73 10.55
CA GLN A 375 3.64 25.28 11.76
C GLN A 375 2.98 24.22 12.66
N HIS A 376 2.51 23.12 12.07
CA HIS A 376 1.88 22.01 12.80
C HIS A 376 2.84 20.82 12.98
N GLU A 377 4.14 21.03 12.73
CA GLU A 377 5.21 20.03 12.86
C GLU A 377 4.96 18.75 12.03
N VAL A 378 4.21 18.86 10.93
CA VAL A 378 3.92 17.76 10.01
C VAL A 378 5.04 17.69 8.96
N LYS A 379 5.92 16.70 9.12
CA LYS A 379 7.02 16.44 8.18
C LYS A 379 6.51 15.67 6.98
N TYR A 380 6.93 16.05 5.77
CA TYR A 380 6.57 15.36 4.52
C TYR A 380 6.82 13.84 4.57
N LEU A 381 7.90 13.40 5.22
CA LEU A 381 8.22 11.97 5.35
C LEU A 381 7.13 11.16 6.07
N GLN A 382 6.37 11.76 7.00
CA GLN A 382 5.36 11.06 7.79
C GLN A 382 4.18 10.54 6.93
N PHE A 383 3.86 11.22 5.83
CA PHE A 383 2.77 10.82 4.94
C PHE A 383 3.27 10.42 3.53
N ALA A 384 4.25 11.14 2.98
CA ALA A 384 4.70 10.94 1.61
C ALA A 384 5.64 9.74 1.44
N PHE A 385 6.19 9.18 2.52
CA PHE A 385 6.95 7.93 2.43
C PHE A 385 6.12 6.83 1.78
N ARG A 386 4.89 6.61 2.26
CA ARG A 386 3.96 5.60 1.70
C ARG A 386 3.57 5.92 0.27
N TRP A 387 3.42 7.20 -0.07
CA TRP A 387 3.12 7.64 -1.44
C TRP A 387 4.21 7.23 -2.43
N MET A 388 5.48 7.42 -2.07
CA MET A 388 6.62 7.09 -2.92
C MET A 388 6.94 5.59 -2.90
N ASN A 389 6.79 4.93 -1.74
CA ASN A 389 7.13 3.51 -1.56
C ASN A 389 6.12 2.58 -2.24
N ASN A 390 4.83 2.95 -2.23
CA ASN A 390 3.74 2.18 -2.81
C ASN A 390 3.17 2.83 -4.09
N LEU A 391 3.85 3.82 -4.68
CA LEU A 391 3.42 4.54 -5.89
C LEU A 391 1.95 5.00 -5.85
N LEU A 392 1.55 5.62 -4.73
CA LEU A 392 0.20 6.10 -4.41
C LEU A 392 -0.89 5.02 -4.33
N MET A 393 -0.56 3.74 -4.46
CA MET A 393 -1.53 2.63 -4.47
C MET A 393 -2.34 2.49 -3.18
N ARG A 394 -1.87 3.10 -2.09
CA ARG A 394 -2.55 3.13 -0.79
C ARG A 394 -3.47 4.32 -0.59
N GLU A 395 -3.42 5.29 -1.51
CA GLU A 395 -4.18 6.53 -1.41
C GLU A 395 -5.37 6.54 -2.38
N VAL A 396 -5.35 5.68 -3.40
CA VAL A 396 -6.41 5.58 -4.41
C VAL A 396 -6.83 4.13 -4.69
N PRO A 397 -8.08 3.88 -5.11
CA PRO A 397 -8.54 2.55 -5.50
C PRO A 397 -7.73 1.96 -6.66
N LEU A 398 -7.69 0.62 -6.76
CA LEU A 398 -6.90 -0.09 -7.77
C LEU A 398 -7.22 0.35 -9.22
N ARG A 399 -8.50 0.58 -9.55
CA ARG A 399 -8.90 1.12 -10.87
C ARG A 399 -8.25 2.46 -11.20
N CYS A 400 -8.05 3.33 -10.20
CA CYS A 400 -7.38 4.61 -10.34
C CYS A 400 -5.87 4.41 -10.51
N THR A 401 -5.26 3.47 -9.77
CA THR A 401 -3.87 3.05 -9.98
C THR A 401 -3.62 2.55 -11.40
N ILE A 402 -4.47 1.64 -11.90
CA ILE A 402 -4.35 1.12 -13.27
C ILE A 402 -4.43 2.26 -14.28
N ARG A 403 -5.39 3.18 -14.12
CA ARG A 403 -5.46 4.36 -14.99
C ARG A 403 -4.23 5.25 -14.86
N LEU A 404 -3.72 5.50 -13.66
CA LEU A 404 -2.52 6.32 -13.45
C LEU A 404 -1.30 5.70 -14.14
N TRP A 405 -1.18 4.38 -14.06
CA TRP A 405 -0.07 3.63 -14.65
C TRP A 405 -0.13 3.55 -16.17
N ASP A 406 -1.31 3.69 -16.80
CA ASP A 406 -1.39 3.91 -18.26
C ASP A 406 -0.57 5.14 -18.71
N THR A 407 -0.38 6.13 -17.82
CA THR A 407 0.37 7.36 -18.09
C THR A 407 1.83 7.29 -17.62
N TYR A 408 2.17 6.42 -16.68
CA TYR A 408 3.54 6.27 -16.16
C TYR A 408 4.45 5.43 -17.08
N GLN A 409 3.87 4.55 -17.90
CA GLN A 409 4.55 3.70 -18.87
C GLN A 409 4.84 4.45 -20.18
#